data_AF-A0A1Q7GNK5-F1
#
_entry.id   AF-A0A1Q7GNK5-F1
#
_cell.length_a   1.000
_cell.length_b   1.000
_cell.length_c   1.000
_cell.angle_alpha   90.00
_cell.angle_beta   90.00
_cell.angle_gamma   90.00
#
_symmetry.space_group_name_H-M   'P 1'
#
loop_
_entity.id
_entity.type
_entity.pdbx_description
1 polymer ?
#
loop_
_entity_poly.entity_id
_entity_poly.type
_entity_poly.pdbx_seq_one_letter_code
_entity_poly.pdbx_strand_id
1 'polypeptide(L)'
;MAFTAETARGDALIVMESALFQYPVFVTLRRGVAPEVIVAFLRSVADIIRPLAPRLVYLAAADPDMTYRAITARRGGTAYIEAVLPAYETGEAGEFFRARGLHGFEGLLAYWREHNAICERAVEALELETLVVDPRDGDWPRRRAAIGRFLGLTPVPEESPSAVELGRYIGRYRVVWEGKVRECAVSMKDGRLVINELLWPDNSLLWRGDNVFHAESWPFKVVFESAAEGGVGRLSIHA
;
A
#
# COMPACT_ATOMS: atom_id res chain seq x y z
N MET A 1 24.19 -10.86 16.19
CA MET A 1 25.06 -11.79 15.44
C MET A 1 24.46 -13.19 15.26
N ALA A 2 23.63 -13.74 16.17
CA ALA A 2 22.97 -15.04 15.96
C ALA A 2 21.88 -15.03 14.87
N PHE A 3 21.04 -13.98 14.85
CA PHE A 3 19.92 -13.86 13.90
C PHE A 3 20.35 -13.89 12.43
N THR A 4 21.31 -13.05 12.02
CA THR A 4 21.75 -12.98 10.62
C THR A 4 22.42 -14.27 10.15
N ALA A 5 23.18 -14.93 11.03
CA ALA A 5 23.79 -16.23 10.73
C ALA A 5 22.75 -17.36 10.59
N GLU A 6 21.62 -17.27 11.27
CA GLU A 6 20.50 -18.20 11.10
C GLU A 6 19.76 -17.94 9.79
N THR A 7 19.37 -16.69 9.54
CA THR A 7 18.64 -16.29 8.32
C THR A 7 19.45 -16.56 7.05
N ALA A 8 20.77 -16.30 7.07
CA ALA A 8 21.63 -16.54 5.92
C ALA A 8 21.80 -18.02 5.56
N ARG A 9 21.44 -18.96 6.45
CA ARG A 9 21.45 -20.40 6.17
C ARG A 9 20.16 -20.90 5.51
N GLY A 10 19.13 -20.05 5.39
CA GLY A 10 17.90 -20.39 4.70
C GLY A 10 17.93 -20.03 3.22
N ASP A 11 17.15 -20.76 2.40
CA ASP A 11 17.01 -20.53 0.95
C ASP A 11 15.83 -19.61 0.59
N ALA A 12 15.19 -18.97 1.59
CA ALA A 12 14.01 -18.14 1.38
C ALA A 12 14.35 -16.69 1.06
N LEU A 13 13.74 -16.15 -0.01
CA LEU A 13 13.66 -14.71 -0.23
C LEU A 13 12.61 -14.10 0.71
N ILE A 14 13.05 -13.19 1.58
CA ILE A 14 12.16 -12.49 2.52
C ILE A 14 11.84 -11.10 1.97
N VAL A 15 10.55 -10.84 1.75
CA VAL A 15 10.05 -9.51 1.40
C VAL A 15 9.43 -8.88 2.64
N MET A 16 9.99 -7.77 3.09
CA MET A 16 9.44 -6.98 4.20
C MET A 16 8.81 -5.70 3.63
N GLU A 17 7.48 -5.65 3.61
CA GLU A 17 6.77 -4.43 3.27
C GLU A 17 6.72 -3.51 4.50
N SER A 18 7.03 -2.22 4.31
CA SER A 18 6.78 -1.17 5.31
C SER A 18 7.44 -1.33 6.69
N ALA A 19 8.26 -2.35 6.88
CA ALA A 19 8.84 -2.71 8.17
C ALA A 19 9.96 -1.76 8.63
N LEU A 20 10.76 -1.25 7.68
CA LEU A 20 11.90 -0.40 8.01
C LEU A 20 11.51 1.07 8.14
N PHE A 21 10.76 1.61 7.17
CA PHE A 21 10.45 3.04 7.14
C PHE A 21 9.08 3.37 7.72
N GLN A 22 8.00 2.79 7.21
CA GLN A 22 6.66 3.25 7.55
C GLN A 22 6.40 3.14 9.07
N TYR A 23 6.38 1.92 9.62
CA TYR A 23 5.97 1.74 11.02
C TYR A 23 6.92 2.42 12.01
N PRO A 24 8.24 2.22 11.92
CA PRO A 24 9.17 2.86 12.86
C PRO A 24 9.11 4.38 12.79
N VAL A 25 9.19 4.98 11.59
CA VAL A 25 9.21 6.44 11.43
C VAL A 25 7.91 7.04 11.92
N PHE A 26 6.74 6.51 11.52
CA PHE A 26 5.47 7.11 11.95
C PHE A 26 5.31 7.02 13.47
N VAL A 27 5.63 5.88 14.09
CA VAL A 27 5.43 5.70 15.54
C VAL A 27 6.34 6.63 16.35
N THR A 28 7.60 6.78 15.95
CA THR A 28 8.54 7.65 16.66
C THR A 28 8.23 9.13 16.42
N LEU A 29 7.87 9.50 15.18
CA LEU A 29 7.53 10.88 14.83
C LEU A 29 6.30 11.36 15.60
N ARG A 30 5.27 10.52 15.72
CA ARG A 30 4.05 10.81 16.50
C ARG A 30 4.33 11.16 17.96
N ARG A 31 5.37 10.56 18.53
CA ARG A 31 5.85 10.78 19.92
C ARG A 31 6.91 11.88 20.02
N GLY A 32 7.05 12.72 18.99
CA GLY A 32 7.96 13.86 19.02
C GLY A 32 9.45 13.50 19.04
N VAL A 33 9.83 12.25 18.72
CA VAL A 33 11.24 11.86 18.64
C VAL A 33 11.93 12.67 17.54
N ALA A 34 13.11 13.20 17.83
CA ALA A 34 13.86 14.03 16.89
C ALA A 34 14.24 13.24 15.62
N PRO A 35 14.12 13.83 14.41
CA PRO A 35 14.45 13.19 13.14
C PRO A 35 15.81 12.47 13.11
N GLU A 36 16.83 13.06 13.72
CA GLU A 36 18.20 12.54 13.78
C GLU A 36 18.27 11.23 14.56
N VAL A 37 17.49 11.12 15.65
CA VAL A 37 17.39 9.91 16.47
C VAL A 37 16.66 8.81 15.70
N ILE A 38 15.61 9.17 14.95
CA ILE A 38 14.88 8.23 14.10
C ILE A 38 15.81 7.67 13.02
N VAL A 39 16.53 8.52 12.29
CA VAL A 39 17.47 8.10 11.24
C VAL A 39 18.61 7.25 11.83
N ALA A 40 19.16 7.63 12.99
CA ALA A 40 20.20 6.84 13.67
C ALA A 40 19.68 5.45 14.08
N PHE A 41 18.44 5.36 14.55
CA PHE A 41 17.80 4.07 14.85
C PHE A 41 17.69 3.21 13.59
N LEU A 42 17.18 3.75 12.48
CA LEU A 42 17.09 3.02 11.20
C LEU A 42 18.46 2.55 10.72
N ARG A 43 19.50 3.37 10.87
CA ARG A 43 20.89 3.00 10.55
C ARG A 43 21.36 1.81 11.37
N SER A 44 21.07 1.79 12.66
CA SER A 44 21.41 0.66 13.52
C SER A 44 20.75 -0.64 13.07
N VAL A 45 19.50 -0.57 12.59
CA VAL A 45 18.80 -1.73 12.01
C VAL A 45 19.48 -2.17 10.73
N ALA A 46 19.77 -1.25 9.80
CA ALA A 46 20.48 -1.53 8.55
C ALA A 46 21.85 -2.18 8.80
N ASP A 47 22.60 -1.70 9.78
CA ASP A 47 23.90 -2.27 10.16
C ASP A 47 23.78 -3.71 10.69
N ILE A 48 22.73 -4.00 11.48
CA ILE A 48 22.45 -5.36 11.96
C ILE A 48 22.18 -6.31 10.81
N ILE A 49 21.40 -5.89 9.82
CA ILE A 49 20.99 -6.75 8.69
C ILE A 49 21.95 -6.71 7.50
N ARG A 50 22.95 -5.82 7.49
CA ARG A 50 23.92 -5.64 6.39
C ARG A 50 24.55 -6.95 5.90
N PRO A 51 24.94 -7.93 6.75
CA PRO A 51 25.48 -9.21 6.29
C PRO A 51 24.53 -10.05 5.43
N LEU A 52 23.22 -9.77 5.46
CA LEU A 52 22.21 -10.42 4.62
C LEU A 52 22.11 -9.80 3.21
N ALA A 53 22.93 -8.79 2.90
CA ALA A 53 22.88 -8.02 1.65
C ALA A 53 21.45 -7.55 1.29
N PRO A 54 20.75 -6.84 2.21
CA PRO A 54 19.38 -6.39 1.96
C PRO A 54 19.36 -5.37 0.83
N ARG A 55 18.30 -5.46 0.01
CA ARG A 55 18.05 -4.55 -1.10
C ARG A 55 16.80 -3.74 -0.79
N LEU A 56 16.87 -2.42 -0.94
CA LEU A 56 15.77 -1.50 -0.65
C LEU A 56 15.08 -1.10 -1.95
N VAL A 57 13.78 -1.33 -2.05
CA VAL A 57 12.93 -0.70 -3.05
C VAL A 57 12.19 0.43 -2.37
N TYR A 58 12.49 1.67 -2.75
CA TYR A 58 11.91 2.87 -2.16
C TYR A 58 10.99 3.56 -3.16
N LEU A 59 9.69 3.64 -2.84
CA LEU A 59 8.70 4.36 -3.64
C LEU A 59 8.73 5.84 -3.22
N ALA A 60 9.43 6.68 -3.97
CA ALA A 60 9.63 8.08 -3.61
C ALA A 60 8.36 8.91 -3.85
N ALA A 61 8.05 9.83 -2.93
CA ALA A 61 7.02 10.83 -3.11
C ALA A 61 7.67 12.21 -3.23
N ALA A 62 8.04 12.60 -4.47
CA ALA A 62 8.72 13.87 -4.73
C ALA A 62 7.89 15.10 -4.29
N ASP A 63 6.56 14.98 -4.34
CA ASP A 63 5.63 15.95 -3.78
C ASP A 63 4.68 15.25 -2.79
N PRO A 64 5.03 15.23 -1.49
CA PRO A 64 4.23 14.55 -0.47
C PRO A 64 2.84 15.18 -0.31
N ASP A 65 2.69 16.50 -0.55
CA ASP A 65 1.41 17.19 -0.42
C ASP A 65 0.45 16.77 -1.54
N MET A 66 0.92 16.82 -2.79
CA MET A 66 0.16 16.36 -3.95
C MET A 66 -0.20 14.88 -3.81
N THR A 67 0.76 14.05 -3.38
CA THR A 67 0.55 12.62 -3.16
C THR A 67 -0.51 12.37 -2.10
N TYR A 68 -0.45 13.07 -0.96
CA TYR A 68 -1.40 12.88 0.12
C TYR A 68 -2.80 13.42 -0.22
N ARG A 69 -2.88 14.53 -0.98
CA ARG A 69 -4.15 15.03 -1.52
C ARG A 69 -4.78 14.04 -2.49
N ALA A 70 -4.00 13.45 -3.39
CA ALA A 70 -4.49 12.46 -4.35
C ALA A 70 -5.00 11.17 -3.68
N ILE A 71 -4.27 10.61 -2.71
CA ILE A 71 -4.74 9.43 -1.98
C ILE A 71 -5.96 9.74 -1.12
N THR A 72 -6.03 10.94 -0.53
CA THR A 72 -7.19 11.40 0.24
C THR A 72 -8.43 11.51 -0.65
N ALA A 73 -8.31 12.11 -1.84
CA ALA A 73 -9.40 12.15 -2.81
C ALA A 73 -9.90 10.75 -3.18
N ARG A 74 -8.97 9.80 -3.41
CA ARG A 74 -9.30 8.40 -3.71
C ARG A 74 -9.97 7.67 -2.54
N ARG A 75 -9.71 8.08 -1.31
CA ARG A 75 -10.23 7.45 -0.07
C ARG A 75 -11.53 8.07 0.44
N GLY A 76 -12.19 8.95 -0.34
CA GLY A 76 -13.46 9.57 0.05
C GLY A 76 -13.35 11.04 0.46
N GLY A 77 -12.21 11.67 0.20
CA GLY A 77 -12.01 13.12 0.33
C GLY A 77 -12.23 13.61 1.77
N THR A 78 -13.11 14.60 1.92
CA THR A 78 -13.41 15.23 3.21
C THR A 78 -13.84 14.24 4.29
N ALA A 79 -14.71 13.29 3.96
CA ALA A 79 -15.18 12.29 4.93
C ALA A 79 -14.05 11.43 5.49
N TYR A 80 -13.05 11.11 4.66
CA TYR A 80 -11.84 10.43 5.12
C TYR A 80 -10.99 11.32 6.02
N ILE A 81 -10.80 12.59 5.66
CA ILE A 81 -10.06 13.55 6.49
C ILE A 81 -10.70 13.66 7.88
N GLU A 82 -12.01 13.88 7.95
CA GLU A 82 -12.76 14.01 9.19
C GLU A 82 -12.64 12.75 10.06
N ALA A 83 -12.63 11.56 9.43
CA ALA A 83 -12.49 10.29 10.14
C ALA A 83 -11.08 10.09 10.74
N VAL A 84 -10.02 10.53 10.05
CA VAL A 84 -8.63 10.31 10.50
C VAL A 84 -8.10 11.43 11.40
N LEU A 85 -8.58 12.66 11.24
CA LEU A 85 -8.04 13.84 11.93
C LEU A 85 -8.02 13.70 13.47
N PRO A 86 -9.01 13.10 14.16
CA PRO A 86 -8.96 12.90 15.61
C PRO A 86 -7.76 12.09 16.07
N ALA A 87 -7.34 11.07 15.32
CA ALA A 87 -6.16 10.26 15.64
C ALA A 87 -4.85 11.09 15.60
N TYR A 88 -4.86 12.21 14.90
CA TYR A 88 -3.71 13.09 14.78
C TYR A 88 -3.73 14.26 15.77
N GLU A 89 -4.83 14.99 15.87
CA GLU A 89 -4.89 16.18 16.72
C GLU A 89 -4.93 15.86 18.21
N THR A 90 -5.69 14.83 18.58
CA THR A 90 -5.96 14.49 19.99
C THR A 90 -5.53 13.06 20.35
N GLY A 91 -5.38 12.18 19.36
CA GLY A 91 -4.98 10.79 19.52
C GLY A 91 -3.47 10.54 19.46
N GLU A 92 -3.09 9.47 18.76
CA GLU A 92 -1.73 8.93 18.72
C GLU A 92 -0.66 9.92 18.25
N ALA A 93 -0.96 10.83 17.33
CA ALA A 93 -0.03 11.88 16.89
C ALA A 93 -0.18 13.21 17.65
N GLY A 94 -1.02 13.23 18.70
CA GLY A 94 -1.40 14.47 19.37
C GLY A 94 -0.22 15.22 19.98
N GLU A 95 0.84 14.53 20.39
CA GLU A 95 2.07 15.18 20.88
C GLU A 95 2.77 15.98 19.77
N PHE A 96 2.96 15.37 18.59
CA PHE A 96 3.50 16.06 17.41
C PHE A 96 2.67 17.30 17.06
N PHE A 97 1.34 17.17 17.03
CA PHE A 97 0.43 18.26 16.67
C PHE A 97 0.46 19.39 17.69
N ARG A 98 0.30 19.08 18.98
CA ARG A 98 0.29 20.08 20.05
C ARG A 98 1.61 20.84 20.15
N ALA A 99 2.74 20.15 20.06
CA ALA A 99 4.06 20.79 20.15
C ALA A 99 4.33 21.79 19.00
N ARG A 100 3.63 21.65 17.88
CA ARG A 100 3.80 22.47 16.67
C ARG A 100 2.59 23.38 16.38
N GLY A 101 1.57 23.40 17.24
CA GLY A 101 0.34 24.18 17.01
C GLY A 101 -0.38 23.81 15.71
N LEU A 102 -0.32 22.54 15.31
CA LEU A 102 -0.90 22.06 14.05
C LEU A 102 -2.37 21.69 14.21
N HIS A 103 -3.15 21.99 13.18
CA HIS A 103 -4.59 21.72 13.13
C HIS A 103 -5.06 21.43 11.70
N GLY A 104 -6.16 20.70 11.60
CA GLY A 104 -6.87 20.41 10.36
C GLY A 104 -6.02 19.66 9.32
N PHE A 105 -6.47 19.74 8.08
CA PHE A 105 -5.81 19.07 6.96
C PHE A 105 -4.40 19.60 6.69
N GLU A 106 -4.15 20.90 6.88
CA GLU A 106 -2.80 21.46 6.72
C GLU A 106 -1.82 20.92 7.79
N GLY A 107 -2.30 20.66 9.00
CA GLY A 107 -1.54 19.93 10.02
C GLY A 107 -1.19 18.50 9.60
N LEU A 108 -2.14 17.79 8.97
CA LEU A 108 -1.89 16.46 8.41
C LEU A 108 -0.82 16.50 7.31
N LEU A 109 -0.88 17.48 6.42
CA LEU A 109 0.13 17.66 5.37
C LEU A 109 1.51 17.99 5.96
N ALA A 110 1.57 18.86 6.97
CA ALA A 110 2.81 19.15 7.68
C ALA A 110 3.43 17.87 8.29
N TYR A 111 2.62 17.03 8.93
CA TYR A 111 3.07 15.74 9.45
C TYR A 111 3.64 14.83 8.35
N TRP A 112 2.92 14.67 7.23
CA TRP A 112 3.37 13.80 6.14
C TRP A 112 4.58 14.34 5.38
N ARG A 113 4.75 15.66 5.31
CA ARG A 113 5.99 16.29 4.82
C ARG A 113 7.18 15.94 5.70
N GLU A 114 7.04 16.05 7.03
CA GLU A 114 8.13 15.73 7.96
C GLU A 114 8.45 14.22 7.93
N HIS A 115 7.43 13.36 7.90
CA HIS A 115 7.59 11.93 7.69
C HIS A 115 8.36 11.62 6.40
N ASN A 116 7.96 12.21 5.27
CA ASN A 116 8.63 12.02 3.99
C ASN A 116 10.09 12.47 4.05
N ALA A 117 10.37 13.65 4.61
CA ALA A 117 11.73 14.16 4.76
C ALA A 117 12.62 13.22 5.61
N ILE A 118 12.08 12.59 6.65
CA ILE A 118 12.82 11.59 7.44
C ILE A 118 13.12 10.35 6.60
N CYS A 119 12.15 9.85 5.82
CA CYS A 119 12.36 8.72 4.92
C CYS A 119 13.44 9.01 3.87
N GLU A 120 13.41 10.16 3.20
CA GLU A 120 14.44 10.56 2.22
C GLU A 120 15.84 10.61 2.87
N ARG A 121 15.96 11.24 4.04
CA ARG A 121 17.22 11.26 4.81
C ARG A 121 17.69 9.87 5.19
N ALA A 122 16.76 8.97 5.55
CA ALA A 122 17.09 7.60 5.88
C ALA A 122 17.61 6.85 4.65
N VAL A 123 16.93 6.94 3.49
CA VAL A 123 17.38 6.31 2.24
C VAL A 123 18.85 6.61 1.94
N GLU A 124 19.26 7.88 2.07
CA GLU A 124 20.64 8.30 1.89
C GLU A 124 21.58 7.74 2.98
N ALA A 125 21.17 7.80 4.24
CA ALA A 125 22.02 7.48 5.39
C ALA A 125 22.24 5.97 5.64
N LEU A 126 21.35 5.10 5.15
CA LEU A 126 21.45 3.66 5.39
C LEU A 126 22.52 2.98 4.53
N GLU A 127 22.89 3.57 3.39
CA GLU A 127 23.87 3.02 2.44
C GLU A 127 23.53 1.58 1.99
N LEU A 128 22.23 1.26 1.92
CA LEU A 128 21.76 -0.01 1.36
C LEU A 128 21.75 0.08 -0.16
N GLU A 129 21.92 -1.07 -0.83
CA GLU A 129 21.67 -1.13 -2.27
C GLU A 129 20.18 -0.78 -2.51
N THR A 130 19.93 0.33 -3.21
CA THR A 130 18.59 0.94 -3.26
C THR A 130 18.16 1.20 -4.69
N LEU A 131 16.94 0.77 -5.02
CA LEU A 131 16.20 1.21 -6.19
C LEU A 131 15.15 2.24 -5.75
N VAL A 132 15.33 3.49 -6.18
CA VAL A 132 14.30 4.53 -6.04
C VAL A 132 13.35 4.46 -7.22
N VAL A 133 12.06 4.33 -6.95
CA VAL A 133 10.99 4.22 -7.94
C VAL A 133 10.08 5.43 -7.82
N ASP A 134 9.91 6.15 -8.91
CA ASP A 134 8.96 7.27 -9.00
C ASP A 134 7.57 6.76 -9.41
N PRO A 135 6.53 6.93 -8.57
CA PRO A 135 5.20 6.44 -8.84
C PRO A 135 4.33 7.36 -9.72
N ARG A 136 4.84 8.51 -10.20
CA ARG A 136 4.01 9.55 -10.85
C ARG A 136 3.48 9.21 -12.24
N ASP A 137 4.25 8.51 -13.09
CA ASP A 137 3.86 8.25 -14.49
C ASP A 137 2.78 7.16 -14.69
N GLY A 138 2.28 6.56 -13.61
CA GLY A 138 1.34 5.44 -13.65
C GLY A 138 1.82 4.12 -14.28
N ASP A 139 3.04 4.05 -14.83
CA ASP A 139 3.54 2.88 -15.59
C ASP A 139 4.05 1.77 -14.66
N TRP A 140 3.09 1.09 -14.02
CA TRP A 140 3.36 -0.05 -13.16
C TRP A 140 4.04 -1.23 -13.86
N PRO A 141 3.71 -1.61 -15.11
CA PRO A 141 4.46 -2.64 -15.83
C PRO A 141 5.96 -2.35 -15.91
N ARG A 142 6.35 -1.12 -16.29
CA ARG A 142 7.76 -0.71 -16.35
C ARG A 142 8.44 -0.77 -14.99
N ARG A 143 7.75 -0.32 -13.94
CA ARG A 143 8.27 -0.36 -12.56
C ARG A 143 8.43 -1.77 -12.03
N ARG A 144 7.42 -2.64 -12.22
CA ARG A 144 7.51 -4.06 -11.84
C ARG A 144 8.67 -4.74 -12.54
N ALA A 145 8.90 -4.44 -13.83
CA ALA A 145 10.07 -4.95 -14.55
C ALA A 145 11.39 -4.42 -13.98
N ALA A 146 11.47 -3.14 -13.61
CA ALA A 146 12.66 -2.56 -12.97
C ALA A 146 12.93 -3.16 -11.59
N ILE A 147 11.90 -3.29 -10.75
CA ILE A 147 11.95 -3.96 -9.43
C ILE A 147 12.37 -5.42 -9.60
N GLY A 148 11.78 -6.15 -10.55
CA GLY A 148 12.14 -7.54 -10.82
C GLY A 148 13.62 -7.70 -11.17
N ARG A 149 14.13 -6.90 -12.12
CA ARG A 149 15.57 -6.88 -12.44
C ARG A 149 16.43 -6.52 -11.23
N PHE A 150 16.03 -5.50 -10.48
CA PHE A 150 16.72 -5.08 -9.27
C PHE A 150 16.63 -6.12 -8.16
N LEU A 151 15.68 -7.05 -8.15
CA LEU A 151 15.64 -8.13 -7.15
C LEU A 151 16.22 -9.45 -7.68
N GLY A 152 16.70 -9.48 -8.93
CA GLY A 152 17.14 -10.71 -9.60
C GLY A 152 15.99 -11.69 -9.87
N LEU A 153 14.76 -11.21 -9.93
CA LEU A 153 13.57 -12.02 -10.16
C LEU A 153 13.31 -12.19 -11.66
N THR A 154 12.94 -13.40 -12.04
CA THR A 154 12.46 -13.68 -13.39
C THR A 154 10.97 -13.33 -13.46
N PRO A 155 10.53 -12.44 -14.38
CA PRO A 155 9.12 -12.15 -14.56
C PRO A 155 8.36 -13.43 -14.92
N VAL A 156 7.30 -13.73 -14.17
CA VAL A 156 6.33 -14.74 -14.55
C VAL A 156 5.18 -13.99 -15.23
N PRO A 157 4.80 -14.36 -16.48
CA PRO A 157 3.62 -13.77 -17.11
C PRO A 157 2.40 -13.93 -16.19
N GLU A 158 1.67 -12.83 -15.97
CA GLU A 158 0.35 -12.94 -15.32
C GLU A 158 -0.57 -13.68 -16.28
N GLU A 159 -0.95 -14.90 -15.91
CA GLU A 159 -2.08 -15.57 -16.55
C GLU A 159 -3.34 -14.76 -16.23
N SER A 160 -4.10 -14.42 -17.26
CA SER A 160 -5.38 -13.76 -17.12
C SER A 160 -6.35 -14.37 -18.13
N PRO A 161 -7.61 -14.62 -17.74
CA PRO A 161 -8.63 -15.05 -18.69
C PRO A 161 -8.82 -14.00 -19.78
N SER A 162 -9.32 -14.44 -20.93
CA SER A 162 -9.69 -13.55 -22.03
C SER A 162 -10.81 -12.58 -21.60
N ALA A 163 -10.93 -11.46 -22.30
CA ALA A 163 -12.00 -10.49 -22.03
C ALA A 163 -13.41 -11.10 -22.13
N VAL A 164 -13.58 -12.11 -22.99
CA VAL A 164 -14.84 -12.86 -23.13
C VAL A 164 -15.14 -13.67 -21.87
N GLU A 165 -14.15 -14.40 -21.35
CA GLU A 165 -14.30 -15.17 -20.12
C GLU A 165 -14.52 -14.28 -18.90
N LEU A 166 -13.84 -13.14 -18.82
CA LEU A 166 -14.06 -12.14 -17.78
C LEU A 166 -15.45 -11.50 -17.87
N GLY A 167 -16.01 -11.39 -19.08
CA GLY A 167 -17.32 -10.79 -19.34
C GLY A 167 -18.46 -11.41 -18.52
N ARG A 168 -18.36 -12.69 -18.15
CA ARG A 168 -19.36 -13.39 -17.33
C ARG A 168 -19.50 -12.83 -15.91
N TYR A 169 -18.49 -12.10 -15.43
CA TYR A 169 -18.47 -11.51 -14.10
C TYR A 169 -18.97 -10.07 -14.07
N ILE A 170 -19.25 -9.46 -15.22
CA ILE A 170 -19.76 -8.09 -15.30
C ILE A 170 -21.22 -8.06 -14.82
N GLY A 171 -21.54 -7.15 -13.90
CA GLY A 171 -22.90 -7.00 -13.37
C GLY A 171 -22.96 -6.39 -11.99
N ARG A 172 -24.16 -6.39 -11.39
CA ARG A 172 -24.39 -5.97 -10.01
C ARG A 172 -24.40 -7.18 -9.09
N TYR A 173 -23.85 -7.03 -7.90
CA TYR A 173 -23.71 -8.11 -6.94
C TYR A 173 -24.12 -7.67 -5.54
N ARG A 174 -24.77 -8.59 -4.81
CA ARG A 174 -24.93 -8.49 -3.36
C ARG A 174 -23.76 -9.15 -2.65
N VAL A 175 -23.32 -8.51 -1.58
CA VAL A 175 -22.24 -8.97 -0.71
C VAL A 175 -22.61 -8.71 0.74
N VAL A 176 -22.23 -9.62 1.64
CA VAL A 176 -22.25 -9.35 3.08
C VAL A 176 -20.88 -8.81 3.46
N TRP A 177 -20.82 -7.53 3.82
CA TRP A 177 -19.60 -6.82 4.18
C TRP A 177 -19.77 -6.20 5.56
N GLU A 178 -18.87 -6.53 6.51
CA GLU A 178 -18.93 -6.04 7.89
C GLU A 178 -20.29 -6.25 8.55
N GLY A 179 -20.89 -7.43 8.32
CA GLY A 179 -22.21 -7.79 8.87
C GLY A 179 -23.40 -7.09 8.22
N LYS A 180 -23.21 -6.32 7.14
CA LYS A 180 -24.28 -5.62 6.41
C LYS A 180 -24.36 -6.12 4.97
N VAL A 181 -25.58 -6.27 4.47
CA VAL A 181 -25.80 -6.51 3.04
C VAL A 181 -25.53 -5.20 2.29
N ARG A 182 -24.63 -5.25 1.31
CA ARG A 182 -24.31 -4.16 0.41
C ARG A 182 -24.48 -4.63 -1.04
N GLU A 183 -24.61 -3.67 -1.94
CA GLU A 183 -24.50 -3.92 -3.37
C GLU A 183 -23.24 -3.27 -3.92
N CYS A 184 -22.70 -3.89 -4.96
CA CYS A 184 -21.54 -3.38 -5.69
C CYS A 184 -21.70 -3.65 -7.18
N ALA A 185 -20.95 -2.91 -7.99
CA ALA A 185 -20.90 -3.10 -9.43
C ALA A 185 -19.54 -3.61 -9.84
N VAL A 186 -19.53 -4.62 -10.72
CA VAL A 186 -18.33 -5.12 -11.39
C VAL A 186 -18.42 -4.78 -12.87
N SER A 187 -17.37 -4.13 -13.37
CA SER A 187 -17.28 -3.69 -14.77
C SER A 187 -15.89 -4.01 -15.35
N MET A 188 -15.73 -3.81 -16.66
CA MET A 188 -14.45 -3.98 -17.35
C MET A 188 -13.79 -2.62 -17.55
N LYS A 189 -12.49 -2.53 -17.26
CA LYS A 189 -11.65 -1.35 -17.52
C LYS A 189 -10.25 -1.80 -17.93
N ASP A 190 -9.76 -1.31 -19.06
CA ASP A 190 -8.43 -1.63 -19.59
C ASP A 190 -8.12 -3.14 -19.65
N GLY A 191 -9.14 -3.93 -20.00
CA GLY A 191 -9.04 -5.40 -20.09
C GLY A 191 -9.03 -6.15 -18.75
N ARG A 192 -9.30 -5.47 -17.63
CA ARG A 192 -9.39 -6.06 -16.29
C ARG A 192 -10.76 -5.81 -15.68
N LEU A 193 -11.19 -6.70 -14.79
CA LEU A 193 -12.37 -6.44 -13.97
C LEU A 193 -12.03 -5.41 -12.88
N VAL A 194 -12.95 -4.50 -12.63
CA VAL A 194 -12.90 -3.55 -11.52
C VAL A 194 -14.18 -3.67 -10.68
N ILE A 195 -14.05 -3.50 -9.37
CA ILE A 195 -15.18 -3.44 -8.43
C ILE A 195 -15.37 -2.01 -7.94
N ASN A 196 -16.63 -1.57 -7.91
CA ASN A 196 -17.06 -0.24 -7.52
C ASN A 196 -18.09 -0.32 -6.37
N GLU A 197 -18.27 0.80 -5.65
CA GLU A 197 -19.28 0.96 -4.57
C GLU A 197 -19.00 0.13 -3.29
N LEU A 198 -17.84 -0.53 -3.21
CA LEU A 198 -17.47 -1.37 -2.08
C LEU A 198 -16.07 -1.11 -1.53
N LEU A 199 -15.08 -1.01 -2.43
CA LEU A 199 -13.69 -0.70 -2.10
C LEU A 199 -13.33 0.69 -2.66
N TRP A 200 -12.08 0.91 -3.07
CA TRP A 200 -11.72 2.11 -3.81
C TRP A 200 -12.47 2.20 -5.15
N PRO A 201 -12.68 3.42 -5.68
CA PRO A 201 -13.20 3.58 -7.03
C PRO A 201 -12.32 2.85 -8.05
N ASP A 202 -12.95 2.16 -8.98
CA ASP A 202 -12.34 1.32 -10.01
C ASP A 202 -11.26 0.37 -9.44
N ASN A 203 -11.53 -0.29 -8.31
CA ASN A 203 -10.55 -1.18 -7.71
C ASN A 203 -10.35 -2.43 -8.57
N SER A 204 -9.16 -2.59 -9.16
CA SER A 204 -8.84 -3.75 -10.00
C SER A 204 -9.01 -5.07 -9.25
N LEU A 205 -9.46 -6.09 -9.97
CA LEU A 205 -9.52 -7.48 -9.51
C LEU A 205 -8.45 -8.29 -10.25
N LEU A 206 -7.57 -8.92 -9.48
CA LEU A 206 -6.46 -9.73 -9.96
C LEU A 206 -6.88 -11.20 -9.96
N TRP A 207 -6.98 -11.83 -11.13
CA TRP A 207 -7.42 -13.22 -11.24
C TRP A 207 -6.44 -14.18 -10.56
N ARG A 208 -6.97 -15.22 -9.90
CA ARG A 208 -6.17 -16.24 -9.19
C ARG A 208 -6.53 -17.67 -9.57
N GLY A 209 -7.51 -17.86 -10.46
CA GLY A 209 -8.09 -19.16 -10.77
C GLY A 209 -9.61 -19.11 -10.71
N ASP A 210 -10.28 -19.82 -11.63
CA ASP A 210 -11.73 -20.02 -11.63
C ASP A 210 -12.53 -18.71 -11.44
N ASN A 211 -13.32 -18.64 -10.36
CA ASN A 211 -14.16 -17.52 -9.92
C ASN A 211 -13.54 -16.71 -8.78
N VAL A 212 -12.23 -16.80 -8.59
CA VAL A 212 -11.50 -16.20 -7.48
C VAL A 212 -10.58 -15.07 -7.96
N PHE A 213 -10.69 -13.94 -7.28
CA PHE A 213 -9.89 -12.75 -7.56
C PHE A 213 -9.34 -12.16 -6.25
N HIS A 214 -8.18 -11.53 -6.30
CA HIS A 214 -7.72 -10.63 -5.24
C HIS A 214 -8.11 -9.20 -5.58
N ALA A 215 -8.62 -8.46 -4.61
CA ALA A 215 -8.79 -7.01 -4.76
C ALA A 215 -7.41 -6.34 -4.70
N GLU A 216 -7.02 -5.65 -5.77
CA GLU A 216 -5.73 -4.96 -5.83
C GLU A 216 -5.62 -3.95 -4.69
N SER A 217 -4.44 -3.91 -4.03
CA SER A 217 -4.14 -3.06 -2.86
C SER A 217 -4.92 -3.37 -1.58
N TRP A 218 -5.68 -4.47 -1.55
CA TRP A 218 -6.40 -4.91 -0.37
C TRP A 218 -6.06 -6.37 -0.03
N PRO A 219 -6.05 -6.74 1.27
CA PRO A 219 -5.85 -8.13 1.69
C PRO A 219 -7.15 -8.92 1.53
N PHE A 220 -7.89 -8.71 0.43
CA PHE A 220 -9.22 -9.26 0.25
C PHE A 220 -9.29 -10.16 -0.97
N LYS A 221 -9.81 -11.36 -0.76
CA LYS A 221 -10.17 -12.30 -1.81
C LYS A 221 -11.66 -12.15 -2.12
N VAL A 222 -11.98 -11.85 -3.37
CA VAL A 222 -13.33 -11.77 -3.94
C VAL A 222 -13.64 -13.10 -4.61
N VAL A 223 -14.75 -13.73 -4.24
CA VAL A 223 -15.22 -14.98 -4.85
C VAL A 223 -16.61 -14.75 -5.40
N PHE A 224 -16.78 -14.97 -6.71
CA PHE A 224 -18.08 -14.86 -7.37
C PHE A 224 -18.88 -16.14 -7.15
N GLU A 225 -19.90 -16.11 -6.29
CA GLU A 225 -20.73 -17.28 -5.96
C GLU A 225 -21.72 -17.60 -7.07
N SER A 226 -22.33 -16.57 -7.68
CA SER A 226 -23.24 -16.71 -8.81
C SER A 226 -23.10 -15.51 -9.75
N ALA A 227 -23.19 -15.75 -11.06
CA ALA A 227 -23.18 -14.70 -12.06
C ALA A 227 -24.42 -13.79 -11.94
N ALA A 228 -24.33 -12.57 -12.47
CA ALA A 228 -25.43 -11.63 -12.45
C ALA A 228 -26.56 -12.00 -13.44
N GLU A 229 -26.24 -12.60 -14.60
CA GLU A 229 -27.20 -13.11 -15.62
C GLU A 229 -28.47 -12.25 -15.85
N GLY A 230 -28.32 -10.91 -15.91
CA GLY A 230 -29.44 -9.98 -16.11
C GLY A 230 -30.22 -9.59 -14.84
N GLY A 231 -29.86 -10.14 -13.68
CA GLY A 231 -30.29 -9.75 -12.34
C GLY A 231 -29.12 -9.28 -11.46
N VAL A 232 -29.24 -9.53 -10.15
CA VAL A 232 -28.19 -9.22 -9.16
C VAL A 232 -27.55 -10.52 -8.73
N GLY A 233 -26.27 -10.70 -9.05
CA GLY A 233 -25.47 -11.86 -8.67
C GLY A 233 -25.07 -11.83 -7.19
N ARG A 234 -24.27 -12.80 -6.76
CA ARG A 234 -23.74 -12.86 -5.40
C ARG A 234 -22.24 -13.06 -5.42
N LEU A 235 -21.55 -12.32 -4.56
CA LEU A 235 -20.13 -12.52 -4.28
C LEU A 235 -19.87 -12.50 -2.78
N SER A 236 -18.78 -13.14 -2.37
CA SER A 236 -18.24 -13.08 -1.02
C SER A 236 -16.87 -12.41 -1.02
N ILE A 237 -16.52 -11.83 0.12
CA ILE A 237 -15.19 -11.28 0.35
C ILE A 237 -14.62 -11.87 1.63
N HIS A 238 -13.37 -12.31 1.54
CA HIS A 238 -12.61 -12.92 2.62
C HIS A 238 -11.33 -12.13 2.85
N ALA A 239 -10.98 -11.88 4.11
CA ALA A 239 -9.67 -11.39 4.51
C ALA A 239 -8.65 -12.54 4.60
#